data_AF-A0A6G2HJG0-F1
#
_entry.id   AF-A0A6G2HJG0-F1
#
_cell.length_a   1.000
_cell.length_b   1.000
_cell.length_c   1.000
_cell.angle_alpha   90.00
_cell.angle_beta   90.00
_cell.angle_gamma   90.00
#
_symmetry.space_group_name_H-M   'P 1'
#
loop_
_entity.id
_entity.type
_entity.pdbx_description
1 polymer ?
#
loop_
_entity_poly.entity_id
_entity_poly.type
_entity_poly.pdbx_seq_one_letter_code
_entity_poly.pdbx_strand_id
1 'polypeptide(L)' 'MEFELPIAVGLLLAVVAVGVAGLVASGMMILETTLMMVAPSMLLFGAIAFLIGMKHGEFRATRS' A
#
# COMPACT_ATOMS: atom_id res chain seq x y z
N MET A 1 5.60 16.67 8.64
CA MET A 1 4.45 15.77 8.95
C MET A 1 4.82 14.85 10.11
N GLU A 2 5.08 15.41 11.29
CA GLU A 2 5.75 14.69 12.39
C GLU A 2 4.88 13.63 13.08
N PHE A 3 3.56 13.70 12.91
CA PHE A 3 2.59 12.73 13.47
C PHE A 3 1.97 11.77 12.44
N GLU A 4 2.20 11.97 11.14
CA GLU A 4 1.38 11.31 10.11
C GLU A 4 2.07 10.12 9.44
N LEU A 5 3.41 10.00 9.50
CA LEU A 5 4.09 8.91 8.79
C LEU A 5 3.69 7.53 9.34
N PRO A 6 3.65 7.29 10.66
CA PRO A 6 3.19 6.01 11.19
C PRO A 6 1.73 5.70 10.83
N ILE A 7 0.86 6.72 10.87
CA ILE A 7 -0.57 6.59 10.55
C ILE A 7 -0.74 6.27 9.06
N ALA A 8 -0.06 7.00 8.18
CA ALA A 8 -0.16 6.85 6.74
C ALA A 8 0.45 5.52 6.26
N VAL A 9 1.56 5.07 6.87
CA VAL A 9 2.08 3.71 6.66
C VAL A 9 1.09 2.67 7.17
N GLY A 10 0.48 2.88 8.33
CA GLY A 10 -0.59 2.02 8.86
C GLY A 10 -1.78 1.89 7.89
N LEU A 11 -2.20 2.99 7.27
CA LEU A 11 -3.24 2.99 6.25
C LEU A 11 -2.82 2.23 4.99
N LEU A 12 -1.58 2.38 4.53
CA LEU A 12 -1.06 1.60 3.40
C LEU A 12 -1.13 0.10 3.70
N LEU A 13 -0.68 -0.32 4.89
CA LEU A 13 -0.74 -1.71 5.32
C LEU A 13 -2.17 -2.23 5.46
N ALA A 14 -3.10 -1.40 5.96
CA ALA A 14 -4.52 -1.75 6.04
C ALA A 14 -5.12 -1.99 4.65
N VAL A 15 -4.81 -1.13 3.67
CA VAL A 15 -5.25 -1.30 2.28
C VAL A 15 -4.70 -2.59 1.68
N VAL A 16 -3.41 -2.87 1.90
CA VAL A 16 -2.79 -4.12 1.43
C VAL A 16 -3.45 -5.33 2.07
N ALA A 17 -3.67 -5.31 3.39
CA ALA A 17 -4.32 -6.40 4.11
C ALA A 17 -5.74 -6.68 3.59
N VAL A 18 -6.52 -5.64 3.34
CA VAL A 18 -7.87 -5.77 2.75
C VAL A 18 -7.80 -6.34 1.35
N GLY A 19 -6.88 -5.88 0.51
CA GLY A 19 -6.70 -6.40 -0.84
C GLY A 19 -6.32 -7.88 -0.86
N VAL A 20 -5.37 -8.29 -0.03
CA VAL A 20 -4.96 -9.69 0.10
C VAL A 20 -6.11 -10.55 0.64
N ALA A 21 -6.81 -10.10 1.67
CA ALA A 21 -7.95 -10.81 2.24
C ALA A 21 -9.07 -11.00 1.20
N GLY A 22 -9.37 -9.97 0.39
CA GLY A 22 -10.34 -10.06 -0.69
C GLY A 22 -9.95 -11.07 -1.76
N LEU A 23 -8.67 -11.09 -2.17
CA LEU A 23 -8.17 -12.07 -3.14
C LEU A 23 -8.26 -13.50 -2.60
N VAL A 24 -7.85 -13.72 -1.35
CA VAL A 24 -7.94 -15.04 -0.70
C VAL A 24 -9.41 -15.48 -0.57
N ALA A 25 -10.31 -14.60 -0.13
CA ALA A 25 -11.73 -14.92 0.04
C ALA A 25 -12.45 -15.18 -1.29
N SER A 26 -12.00 -14.54 -2.39
CA SER A 26 -12.61 -14.69 -3.71
C SER A 26 -12.31 -16.03 -4.40
N GLY A 27 -11.24 -16.72 -3.99
CA GLY A 27 -10.79 -17.97 -4.63
C GLY A 27 -10.33 -17.81 -6.08
N MET A 28 -10.11 -16.57 -6.57
CA MET A 28 -9.68 -16.31 -7.95
C MET A 28 -8.25 -16.78 -8.25
N MET A 29 -7.43 -16.99 -7.21
CA MET A 29 -6.04 -17.42 -7.33
C MET A 29 -5.71 -18.47 -6.27
N ILE A 30 -4.70 -19.30 -6.54
CA ILE A 30 -4.16 -20.23 -5.54
C ILE A 30 -3.54 -19.43 -4.40
N LEU A 31 -3.77 -19.85 -3.15
CA LEU A 31 -3.27 -19.17 -1.95
C LEU A 31 -1.76 -18.89 -2.00
N GLU A 32 -0.98 -19.86 -2.48
CA GLU A 32 0.47 -19.73 -2.65
C GLU A 32 0.83 -18.56 -3.58
N THR A 33 0.16 -18.43 -4.74
CA THR A 33 0.39 -17.32 -5.67
C THR A 33 0.04 -15.99 -5.02
N THR A 34 -1.07 -15.91 -4.29
CA THR A 34 -1.48 -14.68 -3.59
C THR A 34 -0.46 -14.28 -2.53
N LEU A 35 0.01 -15.21 -1.70
CA LEU A 35 0.91 -14.91 -0.58
C LEU A 35 2.37 -14.72 -1.00
N MET A 36 2.85 -15.47 -1.99
CA MET A 36 4.27 -15.51 -2.37
C MET A 36 4.61 -14.63 -3.56
N MET A 37 3.62 -14.15 -4.32
CA MET A 37 3.85 -13.28 -5.49
C MET A 37 3.06 -11.97 -5.41
N VAL A 38 1.76 -12.05 -5.15
CA VAL A 38 0.88 -10.86 -5.19
C VAL A 38 1.08 -9.97 -3.97
N ALA A 39 1.05 -10.52 -2.76
CA ALA A 39 1.24 -9.73 -1.54
C ALA A 39 2.63 -9.02 -1.50
N PRO A 40 3.76 -9.67 -1.84
CA PRO A 40 5.05 -9.02 -1.90
C PRO A 40 5.12 -7.90 -2.97
N SER A 41 4.56 -8.13 -4.16
CA SER A 41 4.55 -7.11 -5.22
C SER A 41 3.64 -5.93 -4.90
N MET A 42 2.46 -6.17 -4.29
CA MET A 42 1.57 -5.13 -3.77
C MET A 42 2.27 -4.27 -2.72
N LEU A 43 2.99 -4.88 -1.79
CA LEU A 43 3.74 -4.15 -0.76
C LEU A 43 4.83 -3.28 -1.38
N LEU A 44 5.64 -3.85 -2.28
CA LEU A 44 6.75 -3.11 -2.90
C LEU A 44 6.23 -1.95 -3.75
N PHE A 45 5.26 -2.22 -4.63
CA PHE A 45 4.69 -1.20 -5.50
C PHE A 45 3.92 -0.15 -4.69
N GLY A 46 3.12 -0.58 -3.72
CA GLY A 46 2.38 0.30 -2.82
C GLY A 46 3.31 1.23 -2.04
N ALA A 47 4.43 0.72 -1.52
CA ALA A 47 5.43 1.53 -0.84
C ALA A 47 6.06 2.57 -1.76
N ILE A 48 6.46 2.18 -2.98
CA ILE A 48 7.03 3.11 -3.97
C ILE A 48 6.03 4.20 -4.33
N ALA A 49 4.80 3.83 -4.69
CA ALA A 49 3.75 4.76 -5.06
C ALA A 49 3.39 5.72 -3.92
N PHE A 50 3.32 5.20 -2.69
CA PHE A 50 3.05 5.98 -1.48
C PHE A 50 4.14 7.03 -1.23
N LEU A 51 5.41 6.64 -1.29
CA LEU A 51 6.54 7.57 -1.10
C LEU A 51 6.55 8.69 -2.15
N ILE A 52 6.33 8.34 -3.42
CA ILE A 52 6.27 9.32 -4.51
C ILE A 52 5.06 10.25 -4.32
N GLY A 53 3.89 9.69 -4.00
CA GLY A 53 2.66 10.44 -3.79
C GLY A 53 2.77 11.43 -2.63
N MET A 54 3.36 11.02 -1.51
CA MET A 54 3.65 11.92 -0.38
C MET A 54 4.52 13.10 -0.79
N LYS A 55 5.62 12.84 -1.52
CA LYS A 55 6.53 13.91 -1.97
C LYS A 55 5.89 14.84 -2.98
N HIS A 56 5.06 14.31 -3.86
CA HIS A 56 4.27 15.12 -4.77
C HIS A 56 3.25 15.99 -4.02
N GLY A 57 2.61 15.45 -2.98
CA GLY A 57 1.70 16.19 -2.10
C GLY A 57 2.41 17.33 -1.36
N GLU A 58 3.56 17.05 -0.74
CA GLU A 58 4.40 18.07 -0.07
C GLU A 58 4.81 19.20 -1.03
N PHE A 59 5.23 18.85 -2.25
CA PHE A 59 5.60 19.82 -3.28
C PHE A 59 4.44 20.75 -3.65
N ARG A 60 3.23 20.19 -3.81
CA ARG A 60 2.03 20.99 -4.13
C ARG A 60 1.58 21.88 -2.98
N ALA A 61 1.60 21.38 -1.75
CA ALA A 61 1.18 22.14 -0.56
C ALA A 61 2.13 23.29 -0.20
N THR A 62 3.40 23.21 -0.59
CA THR A 62 4.41 24.25 -0.28
C THR A 62 4.49 25.35 -1.35
N ARG A 63 3.94 25.11 -2.55
CA ARG A 63 3.93 26.07 -3.68
C ARG A 63 2.55 26.65 -4.01
N SER A 64 1.56 26.40 -3.17
CA SER A 64 0.19 26.94 -3.27
C SER A 64 0.02 28.25 -2.52
#